data_AF-A0A7X7LRK8-F1
#
_entry.id   AF-A0A7X7LRK8-F1
#
_cell.length_a   1.000
_cell.length_b   1.000
_cell.length_c   1.000
_cell.angle_alpha   90.00
_cell.angle_beta   90.00
_cell.angle_gamma   90.00
#
_symmetry.space_group_name_H-M   'P 1'
#
loop_
_entity.id
_entity.type
_entity.pdbx_description
1 polymer ?
#
loop_
_entity_poly.entity_id
_entity_poly.type
_entity_poly.pdbx_seq_one_letter_code
_entity_poly.pdbx_strand_id
1 'polypeptide(L)' 'MKFLPKVGGMDKRVFLQDKAAVDKELERLEKIAQLKGFIPCPDHRIMPGSRFELVKYYARKIKEIRF' A
#
# COMPACT_ATOMS: atom_id res chain seq x y z
N MET A 1 -26.80 3.82 -10.41
CA MET A 1 -25.37 4.02 -10.72
C MET A 1 -24.55 3.23 -9.72
N LYS A 2 -23.73 2.25 -10.15
CA LYS A 2 -22.96 1.38 -9.25
C LYS A 2 -21.62 2.08 -8.96
N PHE A 3 -21.32 2.34 -7.69
CA PHE A 3 -20.06 2.98 -7.29
C PHE A 3 -18.94 1.93 -7.29
N LEU A 4 -17.89 2.18 -8.08
CA LEU A 4 -16.69 1.35 -8.10
C LEU A 4 -15.57 2.10 -7.35
N PRO A 5 -14.96 1.48 -6.33
CA PRO A 5 -13.85 2.10 -5.62
C PRO A 5 -12.66 2.27 -6.56
N LYS A 6 -11.95 3.40 -6.43
CA LYS A 6 -10.66 3.60 -7.10
C LYS A 6 -9.60 2.72 -6.44
N VAL A 7 -8.69 2.16 -7.23
CA VAL A 7 -7.70 1.17 -6.76
C VAL A 7 -6.29 1.66 -7.10
N GLY A 8 -5.35 1.59 -6.16
CA GLY A 8 -3.93 1.90 -6.40
C GLY A 8 -3.32 2.88 -5.41
N GLY A 9 -2.37 3.70 -5.86
CA GLY A 9 -1.83 4.86 -5.13
C GLY A 9 -0.87 4.55 -3.98
N MET A 10 -0.43 3.30 -3.82
CA MET A 10 0.68 2.94 -2.92
C MET A 10 2.04 3.22 -3.58
N ASP A 11 2.95 3.87 -2.86
CA ASP A 11 4.32 4.13 -3.32
C ASP A 11 5.19 2.88 -3.21
N LYS A 12 5.29 2.12 -4.31
CA LYS A 12 6.11 0.89 -4.39
C LYS A 12 7.61 1.10 -4.24
N ARG A 13 8.13 2.34 -4.29
CA ARG A 13 9.57 2.62 -4.08
C ARG A 13 10.01 2.37 -2.65
N VAL A 14 9.08 2.31 -1.70
CA VAL A 14 9.39 1.98 -0.29
C VAL A 14 10.00 0.59 -0.15
N PHE A 15 9.71 -0.33 -1.08
CA PHE A 15 10.29 -1.69 -1.07
C PHE A 15 11.77 -1.76 -1.44
N LEU A 16 12.35 -0.67 -1.94
CA LEU A 16 13.78 -0.54 -2.21
C LEU A 16 14.56 0.02 -1.02
N GLN A 17 13.85 0.52 -0.01
CA GLN A 17 14.42 1.25 1.12
C GLN A 17 14.53 0.35 2.35
N ASP A 18 13.77 0.63 3.40
CA ASP A 18 13.78 -0.09 4.66
C ASP A 18 12.37 -0.24 5.22
N LYS A 19 12.28 -0.85 6.40
CA LYS A 19 11.02 -1.09 7.08
C LYS A 19 10.31 0.21 7.50
N ALA A 20 11.06 1.24 7.92
CA ALA A 20 10.50 2.51 8.36
C ALA A 20 9.84 3.26 7.19
N ALA A 21 10.41 3.19 6.00
CA ALA A 21 9.79 3.72 4.78
C ALA A 21 8.44 3.03 4.49
N VAL A 22 8.37 1.70 4.66
CA VAL A 22 7.11 0.95 4.50
C VAL A 22 6.09 1.35 5.56
N ASP A 23 6.49 1.50 6.82
CA ASP A 23 5.60 1.91 7.92
C ASP A 23 5.01 3.30 7.65
N LYS A 24 5.83 4.27 7.24
CA LYS A 24 5.36 5.63 6.88
C LYS A 24 4.35 5.62 5.73
N GLU A 25 4.56 4.75 4.75
CA GLU A 25 3.62 4.60 3.64
C GLU A 25 2.31 3.96 4.10
N LEU A 26 2.34 2.96 4.97
CA LEU A 26 1.14 2.36 5.56
C LEU A 26 0.30 3.39 6.34
N GLU A 27 0.93 4.25 7.14
CA GLU A 27 0.26 5.35 7.84
C GLU A 27 -0.44 6.32 6.87
N ARG A 28 0.19 6.59 5.73
CA ARG A 28 -0.42 7.43 4.68
C ARG A 28 -1.61 6.74 4.04
N LEU A 29 -1.50 5.45 3.73
CA LEU A 29 -2.57 4.67 3.11
C LEU A 29 -3.77 4.50 4.04
N GLU A 30 -3.55 4.35 5.35
CA GLU A 30 -4.63 4.29 6.34
C GLU A 30 -5.48 5.58 6.34
N LYS A 31 -4.85 6.76 6.25
CA LYS A 31 -5.59 8.03 6.14
C LYS A 31 -6.42 8.13 4.87
N ILE A 32 -5.93 7.56 3.77
CA ILE A 32 -6.63 7.58 2.47
C ILE A 32 -7.77 6.55 2.46
N ALA A 33 -7.55 5.37 3.04
CA ALA A 33 -8.55 4.32 3.20
C ALA A 33 -9.85 4.85 3.84
N GLN A 34 -9.71 5.71 4.85
CA GLN A 34 -10.83 6.31 5.57
C GLN A 34 -11.70 7.25 4.71
N LEU A 35 -11.22 7.70 3.55
CA LEU A 35 -11.94 8.68 2.72
C LEU A 35 -13.11 8.10 1.91
N LYS A 36 -13.44 6.80 2.08
CA LYS A 36 -14.44 6.03 1.31
C LYS A 36 -14.19 6.02 -0.21
N GLY A 37 -14.31 4.83 -0.81
CA GLY A 37 -14.20 4.68 -2.26
C GLY A 37 -12.78 4.63 -2.82
N PHE A 38 -11.81 4.30 -1.98
CA PHE A 38 -10.43 4.06 -2.37
C PHE A 38 -9.91 2.77 -1.72
N ILE A 39 -9.34 1.88 -2.52
CA ILE A 39 -8.65 0.66 -2.06
C ILE A 39 -7.16 0.85 -2.35
N PRO A 40 -6.33 1.14 -1.34
CA PRO A 40 -4.89 1.27 -1.52
C PRO A 40 -4.27 -0.07 -1.90
N CYS A 41 -3.52 -0.09 -2.99
CA CYS A 41 -2.73 -1.24 -3.37
C CYS A 41 -1.51 -0.81 -4.21
N PRO A 42 -0.49 -1.68 -4.33
CA PRO A 42 0.55 -1.50 -5.32
C PRO A 42 -0.08 -1.55 -6.72
N ASP A 43 0.13 -0.51 -7.52
CA ASP A 43 -0.32 -0.45 -8.90
C ASP A 43 0.68 -1.14 -9.84
N HIS A 44 0.17 -1.70 -10.93
CA HIS A 44 0.97 -2.35 -11.98
C HIS A 44 1.83 -3.51 -11.47
N ARG A 45 3.16 -3.32 -11.43
CA ARG A 45 4.17 -4.31 -11.05
C ARG A 45 4.99 -3.78 -9.90
N ILE A 46 5.49 -4.70 -9.07
CA ILE A 46 6.54 -4.40 -8.10
C ILE A 46 7.84 -4.11 -8.86
N MET A 47 8.59 -3.10 -8.40
CA MET A 47 9.83 -2.68 -9.04
C MET A 47 10.92 -3.75 -8.94
N PRO A 48 11.72 -3.99 -10.00
CA PRO A 48 12.93 -4.81 -9.89
C PRO A 48 13.83 -4.31 -8.77
N GLY A 49 14.46 -5.23 -8.03
CA GLY A 49 15.30 -4.91 -6.88
C GLY A 49 14.55 -4.69 -5.56
N SER A 50 13.20 -4.69 -5.58
CA SER A 50 12.39 -4.64 -4.36
C SER A 50 12.73 -5.83 -3.45
N ARG A 51 12.89 -5.56 -2.15
CA ARG A 51 13.20 -6.61 -1.16
C ARG A 51 11.94 -7.40 -0.85
N PHE A 52 11.97 -8.71 -1.08
CA PHE A 52 10.80 -9.58 -0.89
C PHE A 52 10.28 -9.57 0.55
N GLU A 53 11.18 -9.40 1.53
CA GLU A 53 10.88 -9.28 2.95
C GLU A 53 10.00 -8.06 3.24
N LEU A 54 10.28 -6.92 2.59
CA LEU A 54 9.50 -5.69 2.75
C LEU A 54 8.13 -5.81 2.07
N VAL A 55 8.05 -6.50 0.92
CA VAL A 55 6.76 -6.80 0.26
C VAL A 55 5.89 -7.70 1.14
N LYS A 56 6.46 -8.78 1.71
CA LYS A 56 5.76 -9.65 2.67
C LYS A 56 5.31 -8.87 3.90
N TYR A 57 6.18 -8.03 4.44
CA TYR A 57 5.88 -7.20 5.60
C TYR A 57 4.67 -6.29 5.33
N TYR A 58 4.70 -5.54 4.22
CA TYR A 58 3.57 -4.73 3.76
C TYR A 58 2.29 -5.56 3.59
N ALA A 59 2.38 -6.70 2.90
CA ALA A 59 1.20 -7.54 2.63
C ALA A 59 0.55 -8.10 3.90
N ARG A 60 1.32 -8.26 4.99
CA ARG A 60 0.78 -8.59 6.31
C ARG A 60 0.12 -7.38 6.96
N LYS A 61 0.80 -6.23 6.95
CA LYS A 61 0.35 -5.01 7.64
C LYS A 61 -0.84 -4.32 7.00
N ILE A 62 -0.92 -4.26 5.67
CA ILE A 62 -2.05 -3.63 4.97
C ILE A 62 -3.39 -4.31 5.27
N LYS A 63 -3.39 -5.60 5.67
CA LYS A 63 -4.59 -6.34 6.08
C LYS A 63 -5.10 -5.95 7.47
N GLU A 64 -4.26 -5.29 8.27
CA GLU A 64 -4.62 -4.77 9.59
C GLU A 64 -5.35 -3.41 9.46
N ILE A 65 -5.20 -2.72 8.32
CA ILE A 65 -5.89 -1.46 8.00
C ILE A 65 -7.34 -1.75 7.62
N ARG A 66 -8.28 -1.04 8.24
CA ARG A 66 -9.73 -1.13 7.92
C ARG A 66 -10.11 -0.03 6.94
N PHE A 67 -10.80 -0.41 5.87
CA PHE A 67 -11.33 0.46 4.80
C PHE A 67 -12.81 0.76 5.02
#